data_AF-A0A1F8RM46-F1
#
_entry.id   AF-A0A1F8RM46-F1
#
_cell.length_a   1.000
_cell.length_b   1.000
_cell.length_c   1.000
_cell.angle_alpha   90.00
_cell.angle_beta   90.00
_cell.angle_gamma   90.00
#
_symmetry.space_group_name_H-M   'P 1'
#
loop_
_entity.id
_entity.type
_entity.pdbx_description
1 polymer ?
#
loop_
_entity_poly.entity_id
_entity_poly.type
_entity_poly.pdbx_seq_one_letter_code
_entity_poly.pdbx_strand_id
1 'polypeptide(L)'
;MSGSYHIRLPGENTRRGEPHPTWISVGCVLVVGLPALGYLLAEYLLQLNFQRHYVYLPPELAWPPFAPYLLVKLAIAALSLLIGTALFTSVYGLIWPVKPGKYDSPDMKDRLPKIKKWR
;
A
#
# COMPACT_ATOMS: atom_id res chain seq x y z
N MET A 1 -11.00 -41.25 21.72
CA MET A 1 -10.11 -40.09 21.93
C MET A 1 -9.18 -39.99 20.73
N SER A 2 -9.52 -39.16 19.74
CA SER A 2 -8.72 -38.97 18.52
C SER A 2 -7.77 -37.79 18.75
N GLY A 3 -6.49 -38.07 18.97
CA GLY A 3 -5.46 -37.05 19.10
C GLY A 3 -5.00 -36.59 17.72
N SER A 4 -5.29 -35.35 17.35
CA SER A 4 -4.74 -34.73 16.15
C SER A 4 -3.25 -34.48 16.33
N TYR A 5 -2.42 -35.21 15.60
CA TYR A 5 -0.97 -35.00 15.56
C TYR A 5 -0.66 -33.81 14.65
N HIS A 6 -0.40 -32.63 15.22
CA HIS A 6 0.22 -31.53 14.47
C HIS A 6 1.70 -31.85 14.23
N ILE A 7 2.02 -32.32 13.02
CA ILE A 7 3.39 -32.56 12.58
C ILE A 7 4.05 -31.18 12.36
N ARG A 8 4.86 -30.69 13.32
CA ARG A 8 5.77 -29.55 13.08
C ARG A 8 6.94 -30.03 12.24
N LEU A 9 7.11 -29.50 11.04
CA LEU A 9 8.28 -29.75 10.21
C LEU A 9 9.50 -29.00 10.80
N PRO A 10 10.66 -29.64 11.00
CA PRO A 10 11.87 -28.95 11.46
C PRO A 10 12.34 -27.97 10.36
N GLY A 11 12.10 -26.68 10.59
CA GLY A 11 12.30 -25.61 9.59
C GLY A 11 11.09 -24.70 9.39
N GLU A 12 9.95 -25.03 10.01
CA GLU A 12 8.80 -24.14 10.17
C GLU A 12 9.16 -22.99 11.12
N ASN A 13 9.89 -22.02 10.59
CA ASN A 13 10.17 -20.77 11.28
C ASN A 13 8.86 -19.99 11.33
N THR A 14 8.12 -20.11 12.44
CA THR A 14 6.85 -19.41 12.72
C THR A 14 6.96 -17.88 12.62
N ARG A 15 8.19 -17.35 12.50
CA ARG A 15 8.48 -15.93 12.24
C ARG A 15 8.29 -15.49 10.78
N ARG A 16 7.90 -16.38 9.86
CA ARG A 16 7.75 -16.04 8.42
C ARG A 16 6.61 -15.08 8.07
N GLY A 17 5.82 -14.65 9.04
CA GLY A 17 4.70 -13.72 8.81
C GLY A 17 4.65 -12.51 9.74
N GLU A 18 5.58 -12.38 10.69
CA GLU A 18 5.56 -11.25 11.62
C GLU A 18 6.17 -10.03 10.93
N PRO A 19 5.40 -8.95 10.70
CA PRO A 19 5.94 -7.72 10.16
C PRO A 19 7.03 -7.21 11.09
N HIS A 20 8.21 -6.89 10.55
CA HIS A 20 9.28 -6.28 11.34
C HIS A 20 8.72 -5.00 12.02
N PRO A 21 8.96 -4.77 13.31
CA PRO A 21 8.30 -3.69 14.07
C PRO A 21 8.49 -2.29 13.46
N THR A 22 9.59 -2.08 12.73
CA THR A 22 9.86 -0.85 11.98
C THR A 22 8.85 -0.58 10.86
N TRP A 23 8.27 -1.61 10.23
CA TRP A 23 7.27 -1.42 9.18
C TRP A 23 5.89 -1.03 9.74
N ILE A 24 5.60 -1.37 11.00
CA ILE A 24 4.36 -0.99 11.67
C ILE A 24 4.33 0.53 11.93
N SER A 25 5.45 1.12 12.33
CA SER A 25 5.53 2.57 12.57
C SER A 25 5.41 3.37 11.27
N VAL A 26 6.03 2.91 10.18
CA VAL A 26 5.88 3.52 8.84
C VAL A 26 4.42 3.51 8.41
N GLY A 27 3.71 2.39 8.60
CA GLY A 27 2.28 2.30 8.33
C GLY A 27 1.46 3.30 9.15
N CYS A 28 1.76 3.43 10.44
CA CYS A 28 1.06 4.38 11.33
C CYS A 28 1.25 5.84 10.88
N VAL A 29 2.49 6.21 10.54
CA VAL A 29 2.78 7.56 10.00
C VAL A 29 2.08 7.77 8.66
N LEU A 30 2.02 6.77 7.78
CA LEU A 30 1.31 6.87 6.51
C LEU A 30 -0.20 7.09 6.71
N VAL A 31 -0.83 6.33 7.61
CA VAL A 31 -2.28 6.38 7.87
C VAL A 31 -2.72 7.74 8.37
N VAL A 32 -1.88 8.47 9.10
CA VAL A 32 -2.21 9.82 9.59
C VAL A 32 -1.68 10.90 8.65
N GLY A 33 -0.45 10.75 8.16
CA GLY A 33 0.25 11.74 7.35
C GLY A 33 -0.38 11.93 5.97
N LEU A 34 -0.76 10.85 5.28
CA LEU A 34 -1.40 10.95 3.97
C LEU A 34 -2.74 11.69 3.98
N PRO A 35 -3.72 11.37 4.86
CA PRO A 35 -4.96 12.12 4.90
C PRO A 35 -4.76 13.56 5.36
N ALA A 36 -3.83 13.83 6.29
CA ALA A 36 -3.51 15.20 6.68
C ALA A 36 -2.95 16.02 5.50
N LEU A 37 -1.99 15.46 4.76
CA LEU A 37 -1.47 16.07 3.54
C LEU A 37 -2.56 16.22 2.47
N GLY A 38 -3.40 15.20 2.30
CA GLY A 38 -4.48 15.21 1.32
C GLY A 38 -5.51 16.31 1.59
N TYR A 39 -5.82 16.57 2.87
CA TYR A 39 -6.68 17.67 3.28
C TYR A 39 -6.05 19.04 2.97
N LEU A 40 -4.77 19.24 3.33
CA LEU A 40 -4.05 20.49 3.03
C LEU A 40 -3.99 20.76 1.52
N LEU A 41 -3.76 19.69 0.74
CA LEU A 41 -3.68 19.77 -0.71
C LEU A 41 -5.05 20.07 -1.34
N ALA A 42 -6.13 19.53 -0.78
CA ALA A 42 -7.49 19.86 -1.19
C ALA A 42 -7.84 21.33 -0.93
N GLU A 43 -7.45 21.86 0.23
CA GLU A 43 -7.64 23.27 0.56
C GLU A 43 -6.86 24.19 -0.37
N TYR A 44 -5.60 23.85 -0.65
CA TYR A 44 -4.75 24.57 -1.58
C TYR A 44 -5.29 24.57 -3.01
N LEU A 45 -5.75 23.42 -3.51
CA LEU A 45 -6.37 23.30 -4.84
C LEU A 45 -7.65 24.13 -4.94
N LEU A 46 -8.47 24.17 -3.89
CA LEU A 46 -9.68 24.98 -3.86
C LEU A 46 -9.34 26.47 -3.91
N GLN A 47 -8.35 26.92 -3.13
CA GLN A 47 -7.87 28.30 -3.15
C GLN A 47 -7.34 28.71 -4.53
N LEU A 48 -6.54 27.85 -5.17
CA LEU A 48 -6.08 28.05 -6.54
C LEU A 48 -7.25 28.16 -7.52
N ASN A 49 -8.27 27.32 -7.36
CA ASN A 49 -9.44 27.35 -8.22
C ASN A 49 -10.25 28.64 -8.06
N PHE A 50 -10.35 29.21 -6.84
CA PHE A 50 -11.00 30.52 -6.64
C PHE A 50 -10.22 31.68 -7.27
N GLN A 51 -8.89 31.58 -7.35
CA GLN A 51 -8.07 32.63 -7.96
C GLN A 51 -8.02 32.55 -9.49
N ARG A 52 -8.03 31.32 -10.03
CA ARG A 52 -7.78 31.06 -11.46
C ARG A 52 -9.01 30.59 -12.23
N HIS A 53 -10.09 30.24 -11.55
CA HIS A 53 -11.34 29.75 -12.11
C HIS A 53 -11.16 28.56 -13.09
N TYR A 54 -10.32 27.57 -12.73
CA TYR A 54 -10.08 26.40 -13.58
C TYR A 54 -11.34 25.56 -13.80
N VAL A 55 -12.17 25.44 -12.76
CA VAL A 55 -13.43 24.69 -12.77
C VAL A 55 -14.52 25.59 -12.19
N TYR A 56 -15.64 25.67 -12.90
CA TYR A 56 -16.84 26.30 -12.38
C TYR A 56 -17.43 25.43 -11.26
N LEU A 57 -17.49 25.96 -10.03
CA LEU A 57 -18.19 25.33 -8.92
C LEU A 57 -19.58 25.95 -8.81
N PRO A 58 -20.65 25.17 -9.05
CA PRO A 58 -22.00 25.61 -8.78
C PRO A 58 -22.17 25.99 -7.30
N PRO A 59 -22.90 27.07 -6.99
CA PRO A 59 -23.17 27.49 -5.62
C PRO A 59 -23.97 26.46 -4.81
N GLU A 60 -24.66 25.53 -5.47
CA GLU A 60 -25.39 24.43 -4.82
C GLU A 60 -24.45 23.47 -4.06
N LEU A 61 -23.18 23.38 -4.46
CA LEU A 61 -22.15 22.60 -3.76
C LEU A 61 -21.58 23.28 -2.52
N ALA A 62 -21.98 24.53 -2.23
CA ALA A 62 -21.54 25.25 -1.04
C ALA A 62 -22.25 24.80 0.25
N TRP A 63 -23.14 23.79 0.19
CA TRP A 63 -23.77 23.21 1.37
C TRP A 63 -22.86 22.15 2.02
N PRO A 64 -22.66 22.14 3.35
CA PRO A 64 -23.35 22.90 4.41
C PRO A 64 -22.74 24.28 4.75
N PRO A 65 -23.50 25.22 5.35
CA PRO A 65 -23.09 26.62 5.53
C PRO A 65 -21.87 26.82 6.43
N PHE A 66 -21.64 25.91 7.38
CA PHE A 66 -20.50 25.97 8.29
C PHE A 66 -19.17 25.56 7.64
N ALA A 67 -19.24 24.84 6.50
CA ALA A 67 -18.08 24.35 5.78
C ALA A 67 -18.41 24.28 4.27
N PRO A 68 -18.32 25.43 3.56
CA PRO A 68 -18.65 25.47 2.15
C PRO A 68 -17.72 24.56 1.35
N TYR A 69 -18.31 23.84 0.39
CA TYR A 69 -17.61 22.90 -0.48
C TYR A 69 -16.93 21.73 0.24
N LEU A 70 -17.42 21.35 1.43
CA LEU A 70 -16.86 20.22 2.20
C LEU A 70 -16.79 18.93 1.38
N LEU A 71 -17.85 18.61 0.62
CA LEU A 71 -17.88 17.43 -0.24
C LEU A 71 -16.80 17.48 -1.33
N VAL A 72 -16.57 18.65 -1.91
CA VAL A 72 -15.52 18.84 -2.93
C VAL A 72 -14.14 18.71 -2.29
N LYS A 73 -13.92 19.34 -1.13
CA LYS A 73 -12.66 19.18 -0.36
C LYS A 73 -12.41 17.71 -0.02
N LEU A 74 -13.44 16.98 0.43
CA LEU A 74 -13.34 15.56 0.76
C LEU A 74 -13.04 14.71 -0.47
N ALA A 75 -13.69 14.98 -1.60
CA ALA A 75 -13.44 14.28 -2.85
C ALA A 75 -12.00 14.50 -3.34
N ILE A 76 -11.52 15.75 -3.32
CA ILE A 76 -10.13 16.06 -3.68
C ILE A 76 -9.14 15.42 -2.70
N ALA A 77 -9.44 15.43 -1.40
CA ALA A 77 -8.61 14.79 -0.39
C ALA A 77 -8.55 13.25 -0.56
N ALA A 78 -9.67 12.62 -0.93
CA ALA A 78 -9.72 11.19 -1.22
C ALA A 78 -8.92 10.85 -2.48
N LEU A 79 -9.04 11.67 -3.54
CA LEU A 79 -8.25 11.50 -4.76
C LEU A 79 -6.76 11.70 -4.52
N SER A 80 -6.37 12.72 -3.75
CA SER A 80 -4.96 12.96 -3.41
C SER A 80 -4.39 11.84 -2.54
N LEU A 81 -5.19 11.24 -1.66
CA LEU A 81 -4.80 10.06 -0.89
C LEU A 81 -4.58 8.83 -1.79
N LEU A 82 -5.48 8.58 -2.76
CA LEU A 82 -5.31 7.50 -3.74
C LEU A 82 -4.04 7.69 -4.57
N ILE A 83 -3.80 8.91 -5.04
CA ILE A 83 -2.59 9.23 -5.81
C ILE A 83 -1.33 9.10 -4.93
N GLY A 84 -1.38 9.61 -3.70
CA GLY A 84 -0.27 9.55 -2.75
C GLY A 84 0.11 8.11 -2.38
N THR A 85 -0.89 7.25 -2.14
CA THR A 85 -0.67 5.82 -1.89
C THR A 85 -0.16 5.08 -3.13
N ALA A 86 -0.69 5.38 -4.32
CA ALA A 86 -0.20 4.82 -5.57
C ALA A 86 1.27 5.21 -5.85
N LEU A 87 1.63 6.48 -5.62
CA LEU A 87 3.01 6.96 -5.75
C LEU A 87 3.94 6.29 -4.73
N PHE A 88 3.53 6.23 -3.47
CA PHE A 88 4.33 5.59 -2.43
C PHE A 88 4.58 4.10 -2.73
N THR A 89 3.54 3.37 -3.12
CA THR A 89 3.66 1.94 -3.47
C THR A 89 4.51 1.72 -4.72
N SER A 90 4.40 2.59 -5.72
CA SER A 90 5.23 2.54 -6.94
C SER A 90 6.72 2.75 -6.61
N VAL A 91 7.03 3.77 -5.81
CA VAL A 91 8.42 4.04 -5.37
C VAL A 91 8.95 2.90 -4.51
N TYR A 92 8.13 2.38 -3.60
CA TYR A 92 8.51 1.25 -2.77
C TYR A 92 8.86 0.00 -3.60
N GLY A 93 8.02 -0.34 -4.60
CA GLY A 93 8.25 -1.47 -5.49
C GLY A 93 9.47 -1.32 -6.39
N LEU A 94 9.83 -0.09 -6.77
CA LEU A 94 11.05 0.19 -7.53
C LEU A 94 12.32 0.00 -6.69
N ILE A 95 12.30 0.40 -5.43
CA ILE A 95 13.45 0.27 -4.52
C ILE A 95 13.63 -1.19 -4.06
N TRP A 96 12.52 -1.88 -3.75
CA TRP A 96 12.52 -3.27 -3.31
C TRP A 96 11.72 -4.14 -4.29
N PRO A 97 12.30 -4.49 -5.45
CA PRO A 97 11.65 -5.41 -6.37
C PRO A 97 11.42 -6.75 -5.68
N VAL A 98 10.21 -7.28 -5.85
CA VAL A 98 9.79 -8.57 -5.26
C VAL A 98 10.73 -9.66 -5.78
N LYS A 99 11.57 -10.20 -4.90
CA LYS A 99 12.42 -11.35 -5.23
C LYS A 99 11.58 -12.61 -5.12
N PRO A 100 11.58 -13.51 -6.12
CA PRO A 100 10.93 -14.80 -5.99
C PRO A 100 11.48 -15.52 -4.77
N GLY A 101 10.58 -16.05 -3.94
CA GLY A 101 10.96 -16.74 -2.72
C GLY A 101 11.81 -17.97 -3.02
N LYS A 102 12.63 -18.40 -2.06
CA LYS A 102 13.51 -19.58 -2.17
C LYS A 102 12.77 -20.91 -2.44
N TYR A 103 11.44 -20.91 -2.37
CA TYR A 103 10.54 -22.04 -2.65
C TYR A 103 9.52 -21.73 -3.77
N ASP A 104 9.59 -20.54 -4.37
CA ASP A 104 8.61 -20.03 -5.35
C ASP A 104 8.94 -20.49 -6.78
N SER A 105 10.18 -20.93 -6.99
CA SER A 105 10.58 -21.77 -8.11
C SER A 105 11.00 -23.12 -7.53
N PRO A 106 10.31 -24.24 -7.82
CA PRO A 106 10.87 -25.56 -7.51
C PRO A 106 12.20 -25.64 -8.25
N ASP A 107 13.30 -25.73 -7.50
CA ASP A 107 14.65 -25.83 -8.05
C ASP A 107 14.69 -27.13 -8.89
N MET A 108 14.45 -27.01 -10.21
CA MET A 108 14.40 -28.16 -11.12
C MET A 108 15.74 -28.91 -11.14
N LYS A 109 16.82 -28.27 -10.66
CA LYS A 109 18.14 -28.88 -10.53
C LYS A 109 18.17 -30.07 -9.58
N ASP A 110 17.39 -30.06 -8.50
CA ASP A 110 17.37 -31.15 -7.52
C ASP A 110 16.58 -32.39 -7.99
N ARG A 111 15.82 -32.27 -9.09
CA ARG A 111 15.08 -33.39 -9.71
C ARG A 111 15.74 -34.00 -10.93
N LEU A 112 16.92 -33.53 -11.36
CA LEU A 112 17.62 -34.18 -12.48
C LEU A 112 18.23 -35.51 -11.99
N PRO A 113 17.82 -36.68 -12.52
CA PRO A 113 18.46 -37.93 -12.18
C PRO A 113 19.93 -37.84 -12.57
N LYS A 114 20.84 -38.14 -11.62
CA LYS A 114 22.29 -38.18 -11.90
C LYS A 114 22.53 -39.23 -12.97
N ILE A 115 22.70 -38.80 -14.22
CA ILE A 115 23.08 -39.69 -15.32
C ILE A 115 24.49 -40.16 -15.03
N LYS A 116 24.61 -41.39 -14.53
CA LYS A 116 25.89 -42.03 -14.25
C LYS A 116 26.57 -42.31 -15.60
N LYS A 117 27.54 -41.47 -15.94
CA LYS A 117 28.37 -41.64 -17.14
C LYS A 117 29.30 -42.84 -16.92
N TRP A 118 28.98 -43.98 -17.52
CA TRP A 118 29.88 -45.12 -17.57
C TRP A 118 31.02 -44.80 -18.55
N ARG A 119 32.25 -44.83 -18.04
CA ARG A 119 33.49 -44.83 -18.83
C ARG A 119 34.00 -46.25 -18.85
#